data_AF-A0A8S3DY62-F1
#
_entry.id   AF-A0A8S3DY62-F1
#
_cell.length_a   1.000
_cell.length_b   1.000
_cell.length_c   1.000
_cell.angle_alpha   90.00
_cell.angle_beta   90.00
_cell.angle_gamma   90.00
#
_symmetry.space_group_name_H-M   'P 1'
#
loop_
_entity.id
_entity.type
_entity.pdbx_description
1 polymer ?
#
loop_
_entity_poly.entity_id
_entity_poly.type
_entity_poly.pdbx_seq_one_letter_code
_entity_poly.pdbx_strand_id
1 'polypeptide(L)'
;RDWNIQGLPSDTFSTENGVIVTRGNRWPLMIDPQAQAIKWIKNMEMSNNLRLLDLQTPDYLRIIEECIRSGRPCLCQNVKEELDPSLDPVLTRAVKRIGGVDILKLGDREVEYNKDFRFYMTTKLPNPHYAPEVSSKANIINFAVKEQGLESQLLGIVVREEKPELEADKDKLVRGIAAGRKKLIELEDQLLRLLNETKGSLLENDELLSTLEISKQTAKTVQEQLITSEATEKDIDAARENYRPCAERASILFFVLNDLGKIDPMYQFSLDAYIDLFNISIKKSQKSAKLEERLTKLNDFHTYAVYKYTCRGLFEAHKLLFSFQMCIKILEAAGKINMDEYQFFLRGGVVCNK
;
A
#
# COMPACT_ATOMS: atom_id res chain seq x y z
N ARG A 1 5.78 0.92 -9.12
CA ARG A 1 5.67 2.35 -9.53
C ARG A 1 4.31 2.66 -10.12
N ASP A 2 3.86 1.94 -11.16
CA ASP A 2 2.47 2.07 -11.63
C ASP A 2 1.47 1.81 -10.50
N TRP A 3 1.73 0.81 -9.65
CA TRP A 3 0.97 0.59 -8.43
C TRP A 3 0.96 1.80 -7.48
N ASN A 4 2.09 2.49 -7.33
CA ASN A 4 2.19 3.67 -6.48
C ASN A 4 1.36 4.84 -7.03
N ILE A 5 1.38 5.03 -8.35
CA ILE A 5 0.54 6.01 -9.04
C ILE A 5 -0.95 5.66 -8.87
N GLN A 6 -1.27 4.37 -8.86
CA GLN A 6 -2.62 3.86 -8.61
C GLN A 6 -3.02 3.91 -7.12
N GLY A 7 -2.14 4.36 -6.21
CA GLY A 7 -2.44 4.59 -4.80
C GLY A 7 -1.99 3.49 -3.84
N LEU A 8 -1.19 2.51 -4.29
CA LEU A 8 -0.50 1.58 -3.39
C LEU A 8 0.64 2.31 -2.67
N PRO A 9 0.79 2.18 -1.35
CA PRO A 9 1.94 2.72 -0.65
C PRO A 9 3.28 2.20 -1.17
N SER A 10 4.33 3.01 -1.03
CA SER A 10 5.68 2.65 -1.46
C SER A 10 6.45 1.80 -0.43
N ASP A 11 5.84 1.42 0.68
CA ASP A 11 6.51 0.58 1.68
C ASP A 11 6.67 -0.87 1.21
N THR A 12 7.66 -1.57 1.77
CA THR A 12 8.00 -2.94 1.37
C THR A 12 6.82 -3.90 1.59
N PHE A 13 6.10 -3.76 2.71
CA PHE A 13 4.97 -4.63 3.04
C PHE A 13 3.82 -4.48 2.05
N SER A 14 3.46 -3.25 1.70
CA SER A 14 2.47 -2.95 0.65
C SER A 14 2.92 -3.43 -0.72
N THR A 15 4.21 -3.30 -1.04
CA THR A 15 4.78 -3.78 -2.31
C THR A 15 4.69 -5.31 -2.41
N GLU A 16 5.06 -6.03 -1.36
CA GLU A 16 4.92 -7.49 -1.27
C GLU A 16 3.46 -7.92 -1.43
N ASN A 17 2.54 -7.26 -0.73
CA ASN A 17 1.11 -7.49 -0.88
C ASN A 17 0.64 -7.26 -2.32
N GLY A 18 1.13 -6.20 -2.98
CA GLY A 18 0.84 -5.91 -4.38
C GLY A 18 1.30 -7.02 -5.33
N VAL A 19 2.46 -7.62 -5.07
CA VAL A 19 2.96 -8.78 -5.84
C VAL A 19 2.04 -9.99 -5.65
N ILE A 20 1.60 -10.28 -4.41
CA ILE A 20 0.73 -11.43 -4.14
C ILE A 20 -0.64 -11.24 -4.80
N VAL A 21 -1.19 -10.02 -4.79
CA VAL A 21 -2.47 -9.70 -5.45
C VAL A 21 -2.39 -9.90 -6.96
N THR A 22 -1.31 -9.45 -7.60
CA THR A 22 -1.21 -9.42 -9.07
C THR A 22 -0.66 -10.71 -9.69
N ARG A 23 0.26 -11.39 -8.99
CA ARG A 23 0.90 -12.63 -9.46
C ARG A 23 0.39 -13.89 -8.76
N GLY A 24 -0.51 -13.75 -7.80
CA GLY A 24 -1.08 -14.86 -7.05
C GLY A 24 -1.89 -15.81 -7.94
N ASN A 25 -1.69 -17.11 -7.74
CA ASN A 25 -2.47 -18.14 -8.43
C ASN A 25 -3.92 -18.24 -7.92
N ARG A 26 -4.18 -17.89 -6.66
CA ARG A 26 -5.52 -17.86 -6.07
C ARG A 26 -6.02 -16.42 -6.00
N TRP A 27 -7.34 -16.27 -5.93
CA TRP A 27 -7.95 -14.96 -5.82
C TRP A 27 -7.61 -14.30 -4.48
N PRO A 28 -7.24 -13.01 -4.47
CA PRO A 28 -6.88 -12.31 -3.24
C PRO A 28 -8.12 -11.93 -2.42
N LEU A 29 -8.08 -12.28 -1.14
CA LEU A 29 -8.97 -11.80 -0.09
C LEU A 29 -8.20 -10.82 0.80
N MET A 30 -8.46 -9.53 0.60
CA MET A 30 -7.72 -8.43 1.21
C MET A 30 -8.39 -7.96 2.50
N ILE A 31 -7.68 -8.08 3.62
CA ILE A 31 -8.09 -7.54 4.92
C ILE A 31 -7.71 -6.07 4.94
N ASP A 32 -8.69 -5.19 4.73
CA ASP A 32 -8.49 -3.76 4.43
C ASP A 32 -9.42 -2.87 5.29
N PRO A 33 -9.16 -2.76 6.61
CA PRO A 33 -10.01 -1.96 7.50
C PRO A 33 -9.98 -0.46 7.16
N GLN A 34 -8.87 0.06 6.62
CA GLN A 34 -8.72 1.48 6.24
C GLN A 34 -9.09 1.79 4.79
N ALA A 35 -9.59 0.81 4.02
CA ALA A 35 -10.01 0.98 2.64
C ALA A 35 -8.90 1.50 1.68
N GLN A 36 -7.65 1.10 1.90
CA GLN A 36 -6.51 1.45 1.04
C GLN A 36 -6.41 0.51 -0.18
N ALA A 37 -6.53 -0.80 0.04
CA ALA A 37 -6.46 -1.81 -1.02
C ALA A 37 -7.61 -1.63 -2.03
N ILE A 38 -8.84 -1.39 -1.54
CA ILE A 38 -10.00 -1.15 -2.39
C ILE A 38 -9.80 0.04 -3.34
N LYS A 39 -9.18 1.14 -2.88
CA LYS A 39 -8.89 2.31 -3.73
C LYS A 39 -7.85 1.98 -4.77
N TRP A 40 -6.79 1.29 -4.35
CA TRP A 40 -5.74 0.85 -5.25
C TRP A 40 -6.29 -0.04 -6.37
N ILE A 41 -7.08 -1.07 -6.05
CA ILE A 41 -7.69 -1.95 -7.07
C ILE A 41 -8.63 -1.17 -8.00
N LYS A 42 -9.44 -0.24 -7.46
CA LYS A 42 -10.32 0.60 -8.29
C LYS A 42 -9.54 1.44 -9.30
N ASN A 43 -8.41 2.02 -8.89
CA ASN A 43 -7.56 2.81 -9.77
C ASN A 43 -6.78 1.93 -10.76
N MET A 44 -6.31 0.77 -10.33
CA MET A 44 -5.57 -0.18 -11.16
C MET A 44 -6.44 -0.76 -12.28
N GLU A 45 -7.68 -1.13 -11.97
CA GLU A 45 -8.62 -1.78 -12.90
C GLU A 45 -9.60 -0.79 -13.56
N MET A 46 -9.36 0.53 -13.42
CA MET A 46 -10.27 1.56 -13.93
C MET A 46 -10.44 1.46 -15.46
N SER A 47 -9.36 1.19 -16.20
CA SER A 47 -9.38 1.00 -17.65
C SER A 47 -10.10 -0.28 -18.08
N ASN A 48 -10.20 -1.27 -17.20
CA ASN A 48 -10.71 -2.61 -17.50
C ASN A 48 -12.20 -2.77 -17.17
N ASN A 49 -12.89 -1.67 -16.83
CA ASN A 49 -14.31 -1.65 -16.45
C ASN A 49 -14.63 -2.54 -15.23
N LEU A 50 -13.88 -2.35 -14.14
CA LEU A 50 -14.11 -3.02 -12.86
C LEU A 50 -15.58 -2.96 -12.40
N ARG A 51 -16.15 -4.12 -12.09
CA ARG A 51 -17.48 -4.23 -11.48
C ARG A 51 -17.38 -4.40 -9.97
N LEU A 52 -18.01 -3.47 -9.25
CA LEU A 52 -18.13 -3.51 -7.80
C LEU A 52 -19.35 -4.33 -7.41
N LEU A 53 -19.18 -5.23 -6.45
CA LEU A 53 -20.20 -6.15 -5.96
C LEU A 53 -20.23 -6.13 -4.43
N ASP A 54 -21.41 -6.26 -3.84
CA ASP A 54 -21.58 -6.62 -2.42
C ASP A 54 -22.41 -7.91 -2.38
N LEU A 55 -22.06 -8.86 -1.52
CA LEU A 55 -22.79 -10.13 -1.37
C LEU A 55 -24.24 -9.93 -0.92
N GLN A 56 -24.59 -8.77 -0.36
CA GLN A 56 -25.97 -8.41 -0.02
C GLN A 56 -26.80 -7.98 -1.24
N THR A 57 -26.18 -7.79 -2.40
CA THR A 57 -26.88 -7.34 -3.61
C THR A 57 -27.72 -8.49 -4.16
N PRO A 58 -29.02 -8.28 -4.46
CA PRO A 58 -29.80 -9.30 -5.15
C PRO A 58 -29.17 -9.59 -6.52
N ASP A 59 -29.22 -10.85 -6.94
CA ASP A 59 -28.66 -11.33 -8.23
C ASP A 59 -27.14 -11.13 -8.40
N TYR A 60 -26.37 -11.05 -7.32
CA TYR A 60 -24.91 -10.88 -7.40
C TYR A 60 -24.24 -11.99 -8.25
N LEU A 61 -24.76 -13.22 -8.23
CA LEU A 61 -24.28 -14.33 -9.05
C LEU A 61 -24.37 -14.02 -10.54
N ARG A 62 -25.48 -13.42 -10.99
CA ARG A 62 -25.68 -13.05 -12.41
C ARG A 62 -24.66 -11.99 -12.86
N ILE A 63 -24.30 -11.07 -11.97
CA ILE A 63 -23.27 -10.05 -12.25
C ILE A 63 -21.90 -10.74 -12.42
N ILE A 64 -21.58 -11.72 -11.57
CA ILE A 64 -20.36 -12.51 -11.69
C ILE A 64 -20.36 -13.32 -12.99
N GLU A 65 -21.48 -13.96 -13.37
CA GLU A 65 -21.61 -14.68 -14.66
C GLU A 65 -21.29 -13.77 -15.86
N GLU A 66 -21.82 -12.54 -15.86
CA GLU A 66 -21.54 -11.57 -16.93
C GLU A 66 -20.06 -11.16 -16.95
N CYS A 67 -19.46 -10.95 -15.77
CA CYS A 67 -18.04 -10.60 -15.66
C CYS A 67 -17.14 -11.73 -16.15
N ILE A 68 -17.44 -12.98 -15.80
CA ILE A 68 -16.71 -14.16 -16.27
C ILE A 68 -16.79 -14.29 -17.79
N ARG A 69 -17.99 -14.16 -18.37
CA ARG A 69 -18.18 -14.27 -19.84
C ARG A 69 -17.47 -13.14 -20.59
N SER A 70 -17.54 -11.92 -20.07
CA SER A 70 -16.95 -10.74 -20.71
C SER A 70 -15.47 -10.52 -20.39
N GLY A 71 -14.89 -11.29 -19.46
CA GLY A 71 -13.51 -11.10 -19.00
C GLY A 71 -13.30 -9.82 -18.15
N ARG A 72 -14.38 -9.19 -17.67
CA ARG A 72 -14.28 -7.97 -16.85
C ARG A 72 -13.86 -8.31 -15.41
N PRO A 73 -12.97 -7.53 -14.78
CA PRO A 73 -12.59 -7.75 -13.40
C PRO A 73 -13.77 -7.43 -12.46
N CYS A 74 -13.91 -8.21 -11.40
CA CYS A 74 -14.94 -8.04 -10.38
C CYS A 74 -14.32 -7.92 -8.98
N LEU A 75 -14.80 -6.94 -8.21
CA LEU A 75 -14.38 -6.69 -6.83
C LEU A 75 -15.58 -6.83 -5.88
N CYS A 76 -15.55 -7.88 -5.06
CA CYS A 76 -16.51 -8.14 -4.01
C CYS A 76 -16.11 -7.44 -2.71
N GLN A 77 -16.96 -6.55 -2.20
CA GLN A 77 -16.71 -5.74 -1.02
C GLN A 77 -17.40 -6.32 0.22
N ASN A 78 -16.85 -5.98 1.39
CA ASN A 78 -17.41 -6.29 2.71
C ASN A 78 -17.64 -7.79 2.93
N VAL A 79 -16.75 -8.61 2.41
CA VAL A 79 -16.76 -10.06 2.63
C VAL A 79 -16.63 -10.34 4.12
N LYS A 80 -17.56 -11.12 4.66
CA LYS A 80 -17.57 -11.54 6.07
C LYS A 80 -16.67 -12.76 6.27
N GLU A 81 -16.71 -13.35 7.46
CA GLU A 81 -15.96 -14.57 7.79
C GLU A 81 -16.48 -15.80 7.04
N GLU A 82 -17.79 -15.83 6.75
CA GLU A 82 -18.44 -16.86 5.95
C GLU A 82 -18.57 -16.39 4.49
N LEU A 83 -18.04 -17.22 3.57
CA LEU A 83 -18.20 -17.07 2.13
C LEU A 83 -19.41 -17.88 1.66
N ASP A 84 -20.18 -17.33 0.73
CA ASP A 84 -21.28 -18.06 0.10
C ASP A 84 -20.72 -19.26 -0.69
N PRO A 85 -21.14 -20.51 -0.39
CA PRO A 85 -20.66 -21.71 -1.09
C PRO A 85 -20.91 -21.69 -2.60
N SER A 86 -21.88 -20.91 -3.09
CA SER A 86 -22.11 -20.75 -4.53
C SER A 86 -20.93 -20.10 -5.28
N LEU A 87 -20.02 -19.42 -4.56
CA LEU A 87 -18.79 -18.87 -5.12
C LEU A 87 -17.65 -19.88 -5.23
N ASP A 88 -17.77 -21.06 -4.61
CA ASP A 88 -16.71 -22.07 -4.60
C ASP A 88 -16.17 -22.45 -5.98
N PRO A 89 -17.00 -22.62 -7.03
CA PRO A 89 -16.50 -22.90 -8.37
C PRO A 89 -15.59 -21.79 -8.91
N VAL A 90 -15.89 -20.53 -8.60
CA VAL A 90 -15.08 -19.35 -8.97
C VAL A 90 -13.80 -19.32 -8.15
N LEU A 91 -13.90 -19.52 -6.84
CA LEU A 91 -12.77 -19.45 -5.91
C LEU A 91 -11.71 -20.51 -6.22
N THR A 92 -12.15 -21.74 -6.47
CA THR A 92 -11.29 -22.88 -6.82
C THR A 92 -10.88 -22.90 -8.28
N ARG A 93 -11.42 -22.00 -9.11
CA ARG A 93 -11.25 -22.00 -10.58
C ARG A 93 -11.57 -23.37 -11.19
N ALA A 94 -12.73 -23.93 -10.86
CA ALA A 94 -13.22 -25.24 -11.32
C ALA A 94 -13.63 -25.22 -12.81
N VAL A 95 -12.70 -24.81 -13.68
CA VAL A 95 -12.89 -24.70 -15.13
C VAL A 95 -12.70 -26.06 -15.77
N LYS A 96 -13.66 -26.46 -16.60
CA LYS A 96 -13.62 -27.69 -17.41
C LYS A 96 -13.56 -27.31 -18.88
N ARG A 97 -12.68 -27.97 -19.63
CA ARG A 97 -12.61 -27.76 -21.08
C ARG A 97 -13.55 -28.73 -21.80
N ILE A 98 -14.59 -28.20 -22.43
CA ILE A 98 -15.58 -28.98 -23.18
C ILE A 98 -15.62 -28.42 -24.60
N GLY A 99 -15.38 -29.26 -25.61
CA GLY A 99 -15.44 -28.84 -27.02
C GLY A 99 -14.41 -27.75 -27.41
N GLY A 100 -13.29 -27.65 -26.67
CA GLY A 100 -12.26 -26.62 -26.91
C GLY A 100 -12.50 -25.29 -26.21
N VAL A 101 -13.67 -25.10 -25.59
CA VAL A 101 -14.03 -23.91 -24.81
C VAL A 101 -13.87 -24.22 -23.32
N ASP A 102 -13.31 -23.28 -22.58
CA ASP A 102 -13.18 -23.35 -21.13
C ASP A 102 -14.54 -22.95 -20.52
N ILE A 103 -15.16 -23.82 -19.73
CA ILE A 103 -16.49 -23.62 -19.13
C ILE A 103 -16.40 -23.77 -17.62
N LEU A 104 -17.06 -22.87 -16.89
CA LEU A 104 -17.19 -22.91 -15.43
C LEU A 104 -18.67 -23.03 -15.06
N LYS A 105 -19.00 -24.00 -14.20
CA LYS A 105 -20.37 -24.18 -13.71
C LYS A 105 -20.58 -23.34 -12.45
N LEU A 106 -21.48 -22.36 -12.50
CA LEU A 106 -21.87 -21.51 -11.38
C LEU A 106 -23.33 -21.80 -11.02
N GLY A 107 -23.57 -22.40 -9.86
CA GLY A 107 -24.89 -22.95 -9.51
C GLY A 107 -25.34 -23.98 -10.55
N ASP A 108 -26.50 -23.74 -11.16
CA ASP A 108 -27.06 -24.61 -12.21
C ASP A 108 -26.66 -24.20 -13.64
N ARG A 109 -25.93 -23.09 -13.80
CA ARG A 109 -25.60 -22.54 -15.12
C ARG A 109 -24.16 -22.84 -15.52
N GLU A 110 -23.98 -23.18 -16.79
CA GLU A 110 -22.67 -23.28 -17.42
C GLU A 110 -22.31 -21.95 -18.08
N VAL A 111 -21.15 -21.41 -17.72
CA VAL A 111 -20.67 -20.10 -18.19
C VAL A 111 -19.34 -20.30 -18.90
N GLU A 112 -19.23 -19.76 -20.11
CA GLU A 112 -17.95 -19.68 -20.83
C GLU A 112 -16.96 -18.82 -20.04
N TYR A 113 -15.80 -19.41 -19.75
CA TYR A 113 -14.77 -18.83 -18.89
C TYR A 113 -13.76 -18.04 -19.74
N ASN A 114 -13.71 -16.73 -19.53
CA ASN A 114 -12.67 -15.89 -20.12
C ASN A 114 -11.42 -15.85 -19.22
N LYS A 115 -10.24 -16.08 -19.81
CA LYS A 115 -8.94 -16.10 -19.10
C LYS A 115 -8.51 -14.74 -18.56
N ASP A 116 -9.04 -13.66 -19.11
CA ASP A 116 -8.75 -12.28 -18.67
C ASP A 116 -9.54 -11.91 -17.41
N PHE A 117 -10.53 -12.72 -17.02
CA PHE A 117 -11.29 -12.51 -15.79
C PHE A 117 -10.37 -12.45 -14.56
N ARG A 118 -10.64 -11.47 -13.69
CA ARG A 118 -9.99 -11.31 -12.38
C ARG A 118 -11.04 -11.11 -11.30
N PHE A 119 -10.87 -11.82 -10.18
CA PHE A 119 -11.75 -11.70 -9.03
C PHE A 119 -10.97 -11.21 -7.81
N TYR A 120 -11.46 -10.15 -7.18
CA TYR A 120 -10.89 -9.53 -5.99
C TYR A 120 -11.92 -9.53 -4.87
N MET A 121 -11.47 -9.73 -3.63
CA MET A 121 -12.33 -9.67 -2.45
C MET A 121 -11.72 -8.75 -1.40
N THR A 122 -12.54 -7.95 -0.72
CA THR A 122 -12.11 -7.11 0.41
C THR A 122 -13.00 -7.30 1.63
N THR A 123 -12.40 -7.23 2.82
CA THR A 123 -13.12 -7.15 4.09
C THR A 123 -12.68 -5.93 4.88
N LYS A 124 -13.61 -5.33 5.62
CA LYS A 124 -13.32 -4.25 6.58
C LYS A 124 -13.07 -4.76 8.00
N LEU A 125 -13.27 -6.05 8.24
CA LEU A 125 -13.01 -6.64 9.54
C LEU A 125 -11.50 -6.60 9.79
N PRO A 126 -11.01 -6.02 10.90
CA PRO A 126 -9.57 -5.92 11.14
C PRO A 126 -8.93 -7.27 11.44
N ASN A 127 -9.62 -8.14 12.18
CA ASN A 127 -9.16 -9.47 12.58
C ASN A 127 -10.25 -10.53 12.33
N PRO A 128 -10.56 -10.85 11.07
CA PRO A 128 -11.54 -11.90 10.75
C PRO A 128 -10.99 -13.29 11.04
N HIS A 129 -11.82 -14.17 11.60
CA HIS A 129 -11.49 -15.57 11.83
C HIS A 129 -11.99 -16.46 10.69
N TYR A 130 -11.11 -16.71 9.72
CA TYR A 130 -11.44 -17.55 8.57
C TYR A 130 -11.21 -19.04 8.87
N ALA A 131 -12.16 -19.87 8.45
CA ALA A 131 -11.98 -21.32 8.46
C ALA A 131 -10.82 -21.74 7.51
N PRO A 132 -10.08 -22.82 7.81
CA PRO A 132 -8.97 -23.29 6.98
C PRO A 132 -9.35 -23.55 5.51
N GLU A 133 -10.61 -23.89 5.27
CA GLU A 133 -11.17 -24.06 3.94
C GLU A 133 -11.06 -22.79 3.09
N VAL A 134 -11.30 -21.61 3.67
CA VAL A 134 -11.18 -20.32 2.98
C VAL A 134 -9.72 -20.08 2.55
N SER A 135 -8.75 -20.34 3.44
CA SER A 135 -7.32 -20.20 3.14
C SER A 135 -6.82 -21.18 2.07
N SER A 136 -7.51 -22.30 1.88
CA SER A 136 -7.21 -23.26 0.80
C SER A 136 -7.69 -22.74 -0.57
N LYS A 137 -8.79 -21.98 -0.59
CA LYS A 137 -9.46 -21.49 -1.81
C LYS A 137 -8.98 -20.10 -2.23
N ALA A 138 -8.68 -19.21 -1.29
CA ALA A 138 -8.30 -17.82 -1.54
C ALA A 138 -6.96 -17.48 -0.88
N ASN A 139 -6.25 -16.51 -1.44
CA ASN A 139 -5.05 -15.93 -0.82
C ASN A 139 -5.46 -14.83 0.14
N ILE A 140 -5.34 -15.07 1.44
CA ILE A 140 -5.64 -14.06 2.46
C ILE A 140 -4.44 -13.12 2.57
N ILE A 141 -4.65 -11.82 2.36
CA ILE A 141 -3.60 -10.81 2.32
C ILE A 141 -3.95 -9.70 3.29
N ASN A 142 -3.02 -9.39 4.20
CA ASN A 142 -3.23 -8.36 5.21
C ASN A 142 -2.84 -6.98 4.67
N PHE A 143 -3.83 -6.13 4.40
CA PHE A 143 -3.67 -4.73 4.01
C PHE A 143 -3.90 -3.75 5.18
N ALA A 144 -4.00 -4.24 6.41
CA ALA A 144 -4.06 -3.37 7.58
C ALA A 144 -2.80 -2.49 7.64
N VAL A 145 -3.03 -1.20 7.80
CA VAL A 145 -1.95 -0.21 7.83
C VAL A 145 -1.09 -0.43 9.07
N LYS A 146 0.23 -0.56 8.86
CA LYS A 146 1.24 -0.63 9.93
C LYS A 146 1.80 0.76 10.24
N GLU A 147 2.26 0.95 11.47
CA GLU A 147 2.81 2.22 11.95
C GLU A 147 3.97 2.76 11.10
N GLN A 148 4.95 1.91 10.81
CA GLN A 148 6.08 2.25 9.94
C GLN A 148 5.65 2.56 8.49
N GLY A 149 4.62 1.87 8.00
CA GLY A 149 4.07 2.08 6.65
C GLY A 149 3.38 3.43 6.56
N LEU A 150 2.56 3.77 7.55
CA LEU A 150 1.89 5.06 7.63
C LEU A 150 2.89 6.20 7.85
N GLU A 151 3.87 6.03 8.73
CA GLU A 151 4.95 6.99 8.94
C GLU A 151 5.65 7.33 7.62
N SER A 152 6.00 6.32 6.82
CA SER A 152 6.64 6.52 5.51
C SER A 152 5.72 7.27 4.53
N GLN A 153 4.41 7.00 4.55
CA GLN A 153 3.44 7.73 3.74
C GLN A 153 3.31 9.19 4.19
N LEU A 154 3.19 9.44 5.50
CA LEU A 154 3.09 10.78 6.07
C LEU A 154 4.36 11.60 5.85
N LEU A 155 5.54 10.97 5.89
CA LEU A 155 6.81 11.61 5.55
C LEU A 155 6.79 12.14 4.11
N GLY A 156 6.33 11.33 3.15
CA GLY A 156 6.17 11.76 1.77
C GLY A 156 5.21 12.97 1.65
N ILE A 157 4.12 12.97 2.42
CA ILE A 157 3.16 14.08 2.44
C ILE A 157 3.78 15.37 2.99
N VAL A 158 4.49 15.30 4.12
CA VAL A 158 5.17 16.47 4.71
C VAL A 158 6.20 17.03 3.75
N VAL A 159 7.07 16.18 3.20
CA VAL A 159 8.13 16.61 2.28
C VAL A 159 7.53 17.26 1.05
N ARG A 160 6.48 16.69 0.46
CA ARG A 160 5.81 17.23 -0.72
C ARG A 160 5.23 18.63 -0.48
N GLU A 161 4.70 18.89 0.71
CA GLU A 161 4.11 20.19 1.05
C GLU A 161 5.15 21.22 1.52
N GLU A 162 6.18 20.81 2.27
CA GLU A 162 7.22 21.71 2.81
C GLU A 162 8.33 22.03 1.79
N LYS A 163 8.75 21.04 1.00
CA LYS A 163 9.81 21.13 -0.01
C LYS A 163 9.41 20.43 -1.30
N PRO A 164 8.47 21.01 -2.08
CA PRO A 164 8.00 20.42 -3.32
C PRO A 164 9.10 20.21 -4.36
N GLU A 165 10.13 21.08 -4.37
CA GLU A 165 11.29 20.96 -5.27
C GLU A 165 12.06 19.66 -5.02
N LEU A 166 12.23 19.29 -3.75
CA LEU A 166 12.95 18.08 -3.36
C LEU A 166 12.20 16.81 -3.77
N GLU A 167 10.87 16.82 -3.66
CA GLU A 167 10.03 15.71 -4.13
C GLU A 167 10.01 15.63 -5.67
N ALA A 168 9.96 16.77 -6.36
CA ALA A 168 10.03 16.82 -7.81
C ALA A 168 11.37 16.30 -8.35
N ASP A 169 12.47 16.64 -7.69
CA ASP A 169 13.80 16.16 -8.05
C ASP A 169 13.97 14.68 -7.73
N LYS A 170 13.39 14.20 -6.61
CA LYS A 170 13.29 12.77 -6.33
C LYS A 170 12.55 12.05 -7.46
N ASP A 171 11.37 12.53 -7.87
CA ASP A 171 10.57 11.93 -8.93
C ASP A 171 11.28 11.92 -10.29
N LYS A 172 12.04 12.97 -10.62
CA LYS A 172 12.87 13.01 -11.84
C LYS A 172 14.00 11.99 -11.77
N LEU A 173 14.73 11.95 -10.65
CA LEU A 173 15.86 11.06 -10.43
C LEU A 173 15.43 9.59 -10.50
N VAL A 174 14.36 9.27 -9.78
CA VAL A 174 13.69 7.98 -9.75
C VAL A 174 13.31 7.58 -11.19
N ARG A 175 12.67 8.46 -11.97
CA ARG A 175 12.37 8.21 -13.41
C ARG A 175 13.63 7.98 -14.25
N GLY A 176 14.68 8.79 -14.06
CA GLY A 176 15.96 8.65 -14.75
C GLY A 176 16.63 7.30 -14.48
N ILE A 177 16.69 6.87 -13.22
CA ILE A 177 17.26 5.57 -12.82
C ILE A 177 16.51 4.41 -13.48
N ALA A 178 15.18 4.45 -13.51
CA ALA A 178 14.38 3.40 -14.14
C ALA A 178 14.57 3.36 -15.67
N ALA A 179 14.60 4.51 -16.32
CA ALA A 179 14.88 4.59 -17.75
C ALA A 179 16.30 4.08 -18.07
N GLY A 180 17.29 4.43 -17.25
CA GLY A 180 18.67 3.95 -17.36
C GLY A 180 18.77 2.43 -17.21
N ARG A 181 18.16 1.85 -16.16
CA ARG A 181 18.14 0.39 -15.95
C ARG A 181 17.42 -0.35 -17.09
N LYS A 182 16.29 0.20 -17.57
CA LYS A 182 15.59 -0.37 -18.73
C LYS A 182 16.46 -0.36 -19.98
N LYS A 183 17.16 0.76 -20.24
CA LYS A 183 18.07 0.89 -21.38
C LYS A 183 19.25 -0.10 -21.29
N LEU A 184 19.76 -0.40 -20.10
CA LEU A 184 20.78 -1.44 -19.92
C LEU A 184 20.27 -2.82 -20.31
N ILE A 185 19.06 -3.20 -19.87
CA ILE A 185 18.43 -4.48 -20.24
C ILE A 185 18.17 -4.53 -21.75
N GLU A 186 17.67 -3.44 -22.35
CA GLU A 186 17.44 -3.36 -23.79
C GLU A 186 18.75 -3.51 -24.59
N LEU A 187 19.85 -2.91 -24.13
CA LEU A 187 21.17 -3.08 -24.74
C LEU A 187 21.67 -4.52 -24.61
N GLU A 188 21.47 -5.15 -23.45
CA GLU A 188 21.84 -6.56 -23.23
C GLU A 188 21.05 -7.51 -24.13
N ASP A 189 19.72 -7.33 -24.22
CA ASP A 189 18.85 -8.09 -25.11
C ASP A 189 19.21 -7.89 -26.58
N GLN A 190 19.55 -6.66 -26.99
CA GLN A 190 20.00 -6.36 -28.35
C GLN A 190 21.32 -7.07 -28.66
N LEU A 191 22.28 -7.05 -27.74
CA LEU A 191 23.56 -7.76 -27.87
C LEU A 191 23.36 -9.27 -28.00
N LEU A 192 22.49 -9.86 -27.17
CA LEU A 192 22.16 -11.29 -27.23
C LEU A 192 21.50 -11.66 -28.56
N ARG A 193 20.59 -10.84 -29.08
CA ARG A 193 19.97 -11.05 -30.39
C ARG A 193 21.00 -11.00 -31.51
N LEU A 194 21.85 -9.98 -31.53
CA LEU A 194 22.91 -9.83 -32.53
C LEU A 194 23.87 -11.02 -32.52
N LEU A 195 24.28 -11.50 -31.33
CA LEU A 195 25.13 -12.70 -31.19
C LEU A 195 24.44 -13.98 -31.68
N ASN A 196 23.13 -14.13 -31.46
CA ASN A 196 22.38 -15.32 -31.85
C ASN A 196 22.02 -15.36 -33.34
N GLU A 197 21.78 -14.19 -33.96
CA GLU A 197 21.45 -14.07 -35.39
C GLU A 197 22.68 -14.23 -36.29
N THR A 198 23.88 -13.93 -35.77
CA THR A 198 25.12 -14.03 -36.53
C THR A 198 25.55 -15.48 -36.71
N LYS A 199 25.24 -16.08 -37.87
CA LYS A 199 25.77 -17.38 -38.31
C LYS A 199 27.03 -17.16 -39.16
N GLY A 200 28.21 -17.18 -38.54
CA GLY A 200 29.49 -16.99 -39.23
C GLY A 200 30.66 -16.64 -38.29
N SER A 201 31.84 -16.34 -38.86
CA SER A 201 33.00 -15.88 -38.08
C SER A 201 32.74 -14.48 -37.54
N LEU A 202 32.70 -14.33 -36.21
CA LEU A 202 32.48 -13.06 -35.49
C LEU A 202 33.49 -11.97 -35.85
N LEU A 203 34.67 -12.35 -36.36
CA LEU A 203 35.76 -11.46 -36.75
C LEU A 203 35.58 -10.83 -38.14
N GLU A 204 34.68 -11.37 -38.97
CA GLU A 204 34.50 -10.88 -40.35
C GLU A 204 33.38 -9.84 -40.47
N ASN A 205 32.65 -9.57 -39.39
CA ASN A 205 31.49 -8.70 -39.38
C ASN A 205 31.80 -7.37 -38.69
N ASP A 206 32.45 -6.44 -39.40
CA ASP A 206 32.84 -5.11 -38.91
C ASP A 206 31.64 -4.29 -38.37
N GLU A 207 30.45 -4.49 -38.93
CA GLU A 207 29.22 -3.82 -38.48
C GLU A 207 28.77 -4.33 -37.10
N LEU A 208 28.96 -5.63 -36.83
CA LEU A 208 28.71 -6.22 -35.52
C LEU A 208 29.72 -5.70 -34.49
N LEU A 209 31.01 -5.65 -34.85
CA LEU A 209 32.09 -5.19 -33.97
C LEU A 209 31.88 -3.73 -33.54
N SER A 210 31.57 -2.86 -34.50
CA SER A 210 31.28 -1.45 -34.21
C SER A 210 30.02 -1.26 -33.36
N THR A 211 28.95 -2.02 -33.61
CA THR A 211 27.73 -1.98 -32.81
C THR A 211 27.96 -2.48 -31.37
N LEU A 212 28.78 -3.52 -31.20
CA LEU A 212 29.22 -4.04 -29.90
C LEU A 212 30.00 -2.99 -29.12
N GLU A 213 30.93 -2.29 -29.77
CA GLU A 213 31.76 -1.28 -29.14
C GLU A 213 30.94 -0.04 -28.71
N ILE A 214 30.02 0.43 -29.57
CA ILE A 214 29.08 1.51 -29.26
C ILE A 214 28.15 1.12 -28.10
N SER A 215 27.61 -0.11 -28.11
CA SER A 215 26.73 -0.60 -27.04
C SER A 215 27.48 -0.71 -25.71
N LYS A 216 28.71 -1.22 -25.73
CA LYS A 216 29.58 -1.30 -24.55
C LYS A 216 29.89 0.08 -23.98
N GLN A 217 30.21 1.06 -24.83
CA GLN A 217 30.51 2.42 -24.39
C GLN A 217 29.26 3.10 -23.82
N THR A 218 28.11 2.95 -24.48
CA THR A 218 26.82 3.46 -23.99
C THR A 218 26.43 2.84 -22.65
N ALA A 219 26.59 1.51 -22.50
CA ALA A 219 26.33 0.82 -21.25
C ALA A 219 27.23 1.34 -20.12
N LYS A 220 28.51 1.57 -20.40
CA LYS A 220 29.45 2.15 -19.43
C LYS A 220 29.02 3.56 -18.98
N THR A 221 28.66 4.43 -19.92
CA THR A 221 28.17 5.79 -19.59
C THR A 221 26.88 5.74 -18.77
N VAL A 222 25.92 4.88 -19.11
CA VAL A 222 24.68 4.72 -18.35
C VAL A 222 24.98 4.18 -16.95
N GLN A 223 25.91 3.23 -16.82
CA GLN A 223 26.31 2.69 -15.52
C GLN A 223 26.95 3.77 -14.62
N GLU A 224 27.85 4.60 -15.16
CA GLU A 224 28.44 5.72 -14.44
C GLU A 224 27.37 6.74 -14.01
N GLN A 225 26.42 7.06 -14.89
CA GLN A 225 25.29 7.93 -14.56
C GLN A 225 24.36 7.34 -13.50
N LEU A 226 24.16 6.02 -13.48
CA LEU A 226 23.38 5.35 -12.44
C LEU A 226 24.06 5.45 -11.08
N ILE A 227 25.38 5.29 -11.02
CA ILE A 227 26.14 5.41 -9.76
C ILE A 227 26.01 6.84 -9.19
N THR A 228 26.15 7.87 -10.03
CA THR A 228 25.97 9.26 -9.57
C THR A 228 24.53 9.53 -9.14
N SER A 229 23.55 8.99 -9.88
CA SER A 229 22.13 9.14 -9.53
C SER A 229 21.79 8.46 -8.21
N GLU A 230 22.34 7.27 -7.94
CA GLU A 230 22.16 6.56 -6.66
C GLU A 230 22.83 7.29 -5.48
N ALA A 231 23.96 7.98 -5.71
CA ALA A 231 24.56 8.85 -4.69
C ALA A 231 23.67 10.06 -4.38
N THR A 232 23.15 10.73 -5.42
CA THR A 232 22.20 11.84 -5.25
C THR A 232 20.89 11.39 -4.58
N GLU A 233 20.42 10.16 -4.85
CA GLU A 233 19.23 9.61 -4.19
C GLU A 233 19.43 9.51 -2.68
N LYS A 234 20.61 9.08 -2.23
CA LYS A 234 20.95 9.03 -0.80
C LYS A 234 20.96 10.41 -0.16
N ASP A 235 21.48 11.41 -0.85
CA ASP A 235 21.51 12.80 -0.33
C ASP A 235 20.09 13.37 -0.21
N ILE A 236 19.24 13.10 -1.21
CA ILE A 236 17.82 13.49 -1.19
C ILE A 236 17.10 12.77 -0.05
N ASP A 237 17.32 11.47 0.13
CA ASP A 237 16.70 10.72 1.22
C ASP A 237 17.18 11.22 2.58
N ALA A 238 18.47 11.50 2.77
CA ALA A 238 18.99 12.11 3.99
C ALA A 238 18.33 13.47 4.29
N ALA A 239 18.05 14.28 3.26
CA ALA A 239 17.31 15.53 3.42
C ALA A 239 15.84 15.30 3.84
N ARG A 240 15.19 14.23 3.38
CA ARG A 240 13.82 13.82 3.76
C ARG A 240 13.78 13.32 5.20
N GLU A 241 14.78 12.58 5.64
CA GLU A 241 14.90 12.06 7.00
C GLU A 241 14.78 13.15 8.08
N ASN A 242 15.20 14.38 7.79
CA ASN A 242 15.03 15.49 8.73
C ASN A 242 13.56 15.78 9.09
N TYR A 243 12.59 15.39 8.26
CA TYR A 243 11.17 15.55 8.50
C TYR A 243 10.52 14.34 9.18
N ARG A 244 11.26 13.23 9.34
CA ARG A 244 10.75 11.99 9.96
C ARG A 244 10.12 12.20 11.34
N PRO A 245 10.67 13.02 12.26
CA PRO A 245 10.06 13.23 13.57
C PRO A 245 8.62 13.78 13.52
N CYS A 246 8.26 14.49 12.44
CA CYS A 246 6.89 14.94 12.23
C CYS A 246 5.97 13.81 11.76
N ALA A 247 6.46 12.98 10.84
CA ALA A 247 5.73 11.83 10.33
C ALA A 247 5.52 10.76 11.41
N GLU A 248 6.51 10.51 12.25
CA GLU A 248 6.43 9.61 13.40
C GLU A 248 5.36 10.08 14.39
N ARG A 249 5.41 11.36 14.78
CA ARG A 249 4.41 11.99 15.66
C ARG A 249 2.99 11.83 15.10
N ALA A 250 2.81 12.10 13.81
CA ALA A 250 1.52 11.96 13.15
C ALA A 250 1.06 10.48 13.08
N SER A 251 1.95 9.55 12.75
CA SER A 251 1.63 8.12 12.74
C SER A 251 1.11 7.65 14.10
N ILE A 252 1.83 7.97 15.19
CA ILE A 252 1.43 7.64 16.56
C ILE A 252 0.02 8.18 16.87
N LEU A 253 -0.24 9.44 16.53
CA LEU A 253 -1.54 10.06 16.77
C LEU A 253 -2.66 9.35 16.03
N PHE A 254 -2.45 8.92 14.78
CA PHE A 254 -3.44 8.15 14.04
C PHE A 254 -3.74 6.80 14.72
N PHE A 255 -2.73 6.07 15.18
CA PHE A 255 -2.96 4.79 15.87
C PHE A 255 -3.66 4.96 17.21
N VAL A 256 -3.40 6.06 17.93
CA VAL A 256 -4.20 6.41 19.12
C VAL A 256 -5.67 6.62 18.75
N LEU A 257 -5.97 7.30 17.63
CA LEU A 257 -7.35 7.45 17.16
C LEU A 257 -7.98 6.12 16.78
N ASN A 258 -7.23 5.25 16.09
CA ASN A 258 -7.72 3.93 15.68
C ASN A 258 -8.01 3.03 16.90
N ASP A 259 -7.24 3.16 17.97
CA ASP A 259 -7.46 2.45 19.23
C ASP A 259 -8.71 2.89 19.98
N LEU A 260 -9.23 4.10 19.73
CA LEU A 260 -10.49 4.56 20.36
C LEU A 260 -11.69 3.69 19.99
N GLY A 261 -11.66 3.03 18.82
CA GLY A 261 -12.71 2.09 18.41
C GLY A 261 -12.84 0.87 19.33
N LYS A 262 -11.81 0.58 20.15
CA LYS A 262 -11.85 -0.47 21.19
C LYS A 262 -12.64 -0.03 22.43
N ILE A 263 -12.76 1.28 22.65
CA ILE A 263 -13.51 1.86 23.77
C ILE A 263 -14.99 1.90 23.41
N ASP A 264 -15.30 2.51 22.26
CA ASP A 264 -16.67 2.59 21.75
C ASP A 264 -16.65 2.38 20.23
N PRO A 265 -17.46 1.45 19.68
CA PRO A 265 -17.56 1.21 18.25
C PRO A 265 -17.92 2.45 17.42
N MET A 266 -18.51 3.50 18.02
CA MET A 266 -18.79 4.78 17.36
C MET A 266 -17.54 5.60 17.06
N TYR A 267 -16.41 5.34 17.74
CA TYR A 267 -15.16 6.09 17.56
C TYR A 267 -14.33 5.54 16.40
N GLN A 268 -14.87 5.72 15.19
CA GLN A 268 -14.19 5.34 13.95
C GLN A 268 -13.74 6.58 13.20
N PHE A 269 -12.45 6.60 12.87
CA PHE A 269 -11.83 7.67 12.09
C PHE A 269 -11.26 7.09 10.80
N SER A 270 -11.61 7.67 9.67
CA SER A 270 -11.02 7.26 8.39
C SER A 270 -9.61 7.80 8.25
N LEU A 271 -8.74 7.01 7.61
CA LEU A 271 -7.39 7.45 7.27
C LEU A 271 -7.40 8.70 6.38
N ASP A 272 -8.37 8.82 5.48
CA ASP A 272 -8.49 9.99 4.59
C ASP A 272 -8.76 11.28 5.36
N ALA A 273 -9.74 11.25 6.29
CA ALA A 273 -10.07 12.42 7.09
C ALA A 273 -8.87 12.85 7.95
N TYR A 274 -8.09 11.88 8.43
CA TYR A 274 -6.85 12.14 9.15
C TYR A 274 -5.78 12.77 8.26
N ILE A 275 -5.55 12.23 7.05
CA ILE A 275 -4.61 12.80 6.07
C ILE A 275 -5.01 14.22 5.67
N ASP A 276 -6.30 14.49 5.48
CA ASP A 276 -6.80 15.84 5.18
C ASP A 276 -6.53 16.80 6.36
N LEU A 277 -6.77 16.35 7.59
CA LEU A 277 -6.46 17.13 8.78
C LEU A 277 -4.95 17.41 8.91
N PHE A 278 -4.12 16.45 8.54
CA PHE A 278 -2.66 16.60 8.53
C PHE A 278 -2.21 17.63 7.49
N ASN A 279 -2.73 17.55 6.26
CA ASN A 279 -2.48 18.55 5.21
C ASN A 279 -2.90 19.96 5.65
N ILE A 280 -4.07 20.09 6.29
CA ILE A 280 -4.53 21.38 6.85
C ILE A 280 -3.57 21.87 7.94
N SER A 281 -3.05 20.95 8.77
CA SER A 281 -2.12 21.27 9.86
C SER A 281 -0.78 21.78 9.34
N ILE A 282 -0.25 21.17 8.27
CA ILE A 282 0.97 21.63 7.59
C ILE A 282 0.76 23.05 7.07
N LYS A 283 -0.36 23.33 6.40
CA LYS A 283 -0.65 24.64 5.79
C LYS A 283 -0.92 25.76 6.81
N LYS A 284 -1.59 25.46 7.93
CA LYS A 284 -2.03 26.46 8.92
C LYS A 284 -1.04 26.68 10.06
N SER A 285 -0.13 25.77 10.31
CA SER A 285 0.86 25.91 11.37
C SER A 285 1.85 27.05 11.08
N GLN A 286 2.38 27.65 12.14
CA GLN A 286 3.29 28.78 12.02
C GLN A 286 4.61 28.36 11.35
N LYS A 287 4.99 29.06 10.28
CA LYS A 287 6.26 28.83 9.57
C LYS A 287 7.44 29.37 10.39
N SER A 288 8.60 28.71 10.28
CA SER A 288 9.88 29.19 10.83
C SER A 288 11.00 28.94 9.80
N ALA A 289 12.04 29.76 9.82
CA ALA A 289 13.21 29.61 8.95
C ALA A 289 14.12 28.45 9.40
N LYS A 290 14.16 28.17 10.70
CA LYS A 290 14.89 27.02 11.26
C LYS A 290 14.02 25.77 11.22
N LEU A 291 14.58 24.68 10.69
CA LEU A 291 13.86 23.43 10.51
C LEU A 291 13.37 22.84 11.85
N GLU A 292 14.22 22.78 12.87
CA GLU A 292 13.86 22.24 14.19
C GLU A 292 12.69 22.99 14.85
N GLU A 293 12.72 24.33 14.79
CA GLU A 293 11.63 25.17 15.30
C GLU A 293 10.35 24.98 14.46
N ARG A 294 10.47 24.81 13.14
CA ARG A 294 9.34 24.53 12.24
C ARG A 294 8.69 23.19 12.60
N LEU A 295 9.49 22.14 12.79
CA LEU A 295 9.01 20.80 13.14
C LEU A 295 8.30 20.79 14.50
N THR A 296 8.85 21.48 15.49
CA THR A 296 8.23 21.61 16.82
C THR A 296 6.86 22.29 16.72
N LYS A 297 6.79 23.45 16.05
CA LYS A 297 5.52 24.18 15.85
C LYS A 297 4.49 23.39 15.05
N LEU A 298 4.94 22.63 14.04
CA LEU A 298 4.08 21.76 13.26
C LEU A 298 3.51 20.63 14.12
N ASN A 299 4.36 19.97 14.90
CA ASN A 299 3.96 18.90 15.81
C ASN A 299 2.98 19.39 16.88
N ASP A 300 3.23 20.55 17.49
CA ASP A 300 2.36 21.13 18.50
C ASP A 300 0.99 21.52 17.92
N PHE A 301 0.99 22.18 16.76
CA PHE A 301 -0.25 22.56 16.08
C PHE A 301 -1.04 21.32 15.66
N HIS A 302 -0.39 20.32 15.07
CA HIS A 302 -1.06 19.11 14.62
C HIS A 302 -1.61 18.30 15.80
N THR A 303 -0.84 18.16 16.89
CA THR A 303 -1.29 17.49 18.12
C THR A 303 -2.56 18.15 18.66
N TYR A 304 -2.60 19.48 18.73
CA TYR A 304 -3.79 20.23 19.14
C TYR A 304 -4.95 20.11 18.16
N ALA A 305 -4.67 20.13 16.84
CA ALA A 305 -5.68 19.98 15.80
C ALA A 305 -6.36 18.60 15.86
N VAL A 306 -5.58 17.53 16.05
CA VAL A 306 -6.09 16.17 16.27
C VAL A 306 -6.95 16.12 17.52
N TYR A 307 -6.45 16.63 18.65
CA TYR A 307 -7.22 16.66 19.89
C TYR A 307 -8.57 17.37 19.72
N LYS A 308 -8.55 18.56 19.13
CA LYS A 308 -9.76 19.37 18.91
C LYS A 308 -10.73 18.71 17.93
N TYR A 309 -10.23 18.07 16.88
CA TYR A 309 -11.05 17.38 15.89
C TYR A 309 -11.76 16.18 16.53
N THR A 310 -11.03 15.34 17.26
CA THR A 310 -11.56 14.14 17.90
C THR A 310 -12.52 14.46 19.04
N CYS A 311 -12.22 15.46 19.88
CA CYS A 311 -13.06 15.87 20.99
C CYS A 311 -14.44 16.42 20.59
N ARG A 312 -14.67 16.70 19.29
CA ARG A 312 -16.02 17.02 18.77
C ARG A 312 -16.93 15.79 18.67
N GLY A 313 -16.36 14.61 18.46
CA GLY A 313 -17.08 13.34 18.34
C GLY A 313 -17.06 12.47 19.60
N LEU A 314 -16.21 12.80 20.58
CA LEU A 314 -16.07 12.05 21.84
C LEU A 314 -17.11 12.48 22.89
N PHE A 315 -17.59 11.51 23.66
CA PHE A 315 -18.31 11.79 24.91
C PHE A 315 -17.36 12.43 25.92
N GLU A 316 -17.91 13.30 26.78
CA GLU A 316 -17.12 14.02 27.80
C GLU A 316 -16.30 13.08 28.70
N ALA A 317 -16.88 11.93 29.07
CA ALA A 317 -16.25 10.91 29.89
C ALA A 317 -14.94 10.35 29.28
N HIS A 318 -14.81 10.33 27.95
CA HIS A 318 -13.67 9.74 27.27
C HIS A 318 -12.59 10.76 26.86
N LYS A 319 -12.84 12.07 27.01
CA LYS A 319 -11.89 13.11 26.60
C LYS A 319 -10.61 13.11 27.42
N LEU A 320 -10.73 12.91 28.74
CA LEU A 320 -9.57 12.84 29.64
C LEU A 320 -8.73 11.58 29.37
N LEU A 321 -9.39 10.45 29.13
CA LEU A 321 -8.72 9.20 28.76
C LEU A 321 -7.93 9.38 27.45
N PHE A 322 -8.55 10.00 26.45
CA PHE A 322 -7.92 10.27 25.17
C PHE A 322 -6.71 11.21 25.30
N SER A 323 -6.84 12.32 26.04
CA SER A 323 -5.71 13.25 26.24
C SER A 323 -4.55 12.59 26.99
N PHE A 324 -4.85 11.76 28.00
CA PHE A 324 -3.85 10.96 28.70
C PHE A 324 -3.16 9.98 27.76
N GLN A 325 -3.91 9.22 26.97
CA GLN A 325 -3.35 8.23 26.03
C GLN A 325 -2.48 8.87 24.95
N MET A 326 -2.90 10.01 24.38
CA MET A 326 -2.06 10.79 23.45
C MET A 326 -0.73 11.19 24.10
N CYS A 327 -0.77 11.72 25.32
CA CYS A 327 0.41 12.18 26.04
C CYS A 327 1.39 11.02 26.32
N ILE A 328 0.88 9.91 26.85
CA ILE A 328 1.70 8.72 27.13
C ILE A 328 2.35 8.19 25.86
N LYS A 329 1.58 8.02 24.78
CA LYS A 329 2.11 7.46 23.51
C LYS A 329 3.18 8.35 22.89
N ILE A 330 3.01 9.68 22.99
CA ILE A 330 4.02 10.66 22.59
C ILE A 330 5.31 10.54 23.42
N LEU A 331 5.18 10.40 24.74
CA LEU A 331 6.33 10.32 25.66
C LEU A 331 7.03 8.95 25.58
N GLU A 332 6.28 7.89 25.33
CA GLU A 332 6.76 6.53 25.04
C GLU A 332 7.68 6.54 23.82
N ALA A 333 7.23 7.12 22.69
CA ALA A 333 8.06 7.24 21.49
C ALA A 333 9.32 8.10 21.73
N ALA A 334 9.22 9.12 22.59
CA ALA A 334 10.36 9.94 22.99
C ALA A 334 11.32 9.24 23.99
N GLY A 335 11.01 8.01 24.44
CA GLY A 335 11.81 7.28 25.43
C GLY A 335 11.80 7.92 26.82
N LYS A 336 10.81 8.77 27.14
CA LYS A 336 10.74 9.53 28.40
C LYS A 336 9.90 8.84 29.49
N ILE A 337 9.34 7.67 29.19
CA ILE A 337 8.53 6.89 30.12
C ILE A 337 9.24 5.59 30.44
N ASN A 338 9.34 5.28 31.73
CA ASN A 338 9.68 3.95 32.19
C ASN A 338 8.45 3.03 32.06
N MET A 339 8.55 2.01 31.21
CA MET A 339 7.45 1.08 30.94
C MET A 339 7.02 0.29 32.17
N ASP A 340 7.96 -0.03 33.07
CA ASP A 340 7.65 -0.80 34.27
C ASP A 340 6.81 0.03 35.25
N GLU A 341 7.16 1.31 35.42
CA GLU A 341 6.38 2.25 36.24
C GLU A 341 5.00 2.51 35.62
N TYR A 342 4.93 2.64 34.29
CA TYR A 342 3.65 2.82 33.61
C TYR A 342 2.75 1.58 33.75
N GLN A 343 3.31 0.38 33.60
CA GLN A 343 2.56 -0.86 33.83
C GLN A 343 2.08 -0.99 35.27
N PHE A 344 2.93 -0.62 36.24
CA PHE A 344 2.55 -0.57 37.64
C PHE A 344 1.43 0.45 37.90
N PHE A 345 1.51 1.63 37.30
CA PHE A 345 0.45 2.64 37.38
C PHE A 345 -0.90 2.13 36.83
N LEU A 346 -0.87 1.38 35.73
CA LEU A 346 -2.09 0.84 35.10
C LEU A 346 -2.69 -0.37 35.85
N ARG A 347 -1.85 -1.31 36.31
CA ARG A 347 -2.30 -2.58 36.88
C ARG A 347 -2.33 -2.58 38.41
N GLY A 348 -1.66 -1.62 39.05
CA GLY A 348 -1.39 -1.62 40.48
C GLY A 348 -0.38 -2.71 40.88
N GLY A 349 -0.16 -2.85 42.19
CA GLY A 349 0.65 -3.92 42.74
C GLY A 349 -0.09 -5.25 42.74
N VAL A 350 0.42 -6.25 42.01
CA VAL A 350 -0.07 -7.63 42.09
C VAL A 350 0.57 -8.28 43.32
N VAL A 351 -0.15 -8.30 44.44
CA VAL A 351 0.29 -9.02 45.63
C VAL A 351 0.03 -10.50 45.40
N CYS A 352 1.08 -11.27 45.11
CA CYS A 352 0.99 -12.73 45.15
C CYS A 352 0.76 -13.15 46.59
N ASN A 353 -0.44 -13.64 46.91
CA ASN A 353 -0.70 -14.32 48.18
C ASN A 353 0.25 -15.53 48.25
N LYS A 354 1.13 -15.51 49.26
CA LYS A 354 2.04 -16.62 49.58
C LYS A 354 1.32 -17.73 50.30
#